data_AF-A0A5K1DK84-F1
#
_entry.id   AF-A0A5K1DK84-F1
#
_cell.length_a   1.000
_cell.length_b   1.000
_cell.length_c   1.000
_cell.angle_alpha   90.00
_cell.angle_beta   90.00
_cell.angle_gamma   90.00
#
_symmetry.space_group_name_H-M   'P 1'
#
loop_
_entity.id
_entity.type
_entity.pdbx_description
1 polymer ?
#
loop_
_entity_poly.entity_id
_entity_poly.type
_entity_poly.pdbx_seq_one_letter_code
_entity_poly.pdbx_strand_id
1 'polypeptide(L)' 'MKAYAVKVEDGKEGRDGAPAVGPVYRNVLAKDGFPIVENSVNTSWDVF' A
#
# COMPACT_ATOMS: atom_id res chain seq x y z
N MET A 1 16.82 -1.12 -17.03
CA MET A 1 15.70 -2.04 -16.68
C MET A 1 14.54 -1.18 -16.19
N LYS A 2 13.31 -1.35 -16.70
CA LYS A 2 12.15 -0.59 -16.21
C LYS A 2 11.56 -1.32 -15.01
N ALA A 3 11.40 -0.62 -13.88
CA ALA A 3 10.72 -1.14 -12.69
C ALA A 3 9.24 -0.74 -12.75
N TYR A 4 8.34 -1.69 -12.47
CA TYR A 4 6.88 -1.47 -12.46
C TYR A 4 6.30 -1.49 -11.04
N ALA A 5 7.09 -1.90 -10.06
CA ALA A 5 6.77 -1.86 -8.66
C ALA A 5 7.98 -1.41 -7.84
N VAL A 6 7.71 -0.79 -6.68
CA VAL A 6 8.72 -0.34 -5.72
C VAL A 6 8.38 -0.85 -4.33
N LYS A 7 9.41 -1.21 -3.55
CA LYS A 7 9.25 -1.56 -2.14
C LYS A 7 8.90 -0.29 -1.37
N VAL A 8 7.80 -0.32 -0.64
CA VAL A 8 7.32 0.81 0.18
C VAL A 8 7.43 0.52 1.67
N GLU A 9 7.48 -0.76 2.06
CA GLU A 9 7.71 -1.17 3.45
C GLU A 9 8.63 -2.39 3.46
N ASP A 10 9.49 -2.45 4.48
CA ASP A 10 10.33 -3.61 4.75
C ASP A 10 9.52 -4.77 5.34
N GLY A 11 10.04 -5.97 5.15
CA GLY A 11 9.52 -7.15 5.82
C GLY A 11 9.72 -7.05 7.33
N LYS A 12 8.89 -7.77 8.08
CA LYS A 12 8.94 -7.85 9.53
C LYS A 12 9.25 -9.28 9.94
N GLU A 13 10.22 -9.45 10.81
CA GLU A 13 10.50 -10.76 11.41
C GLU A 13 9.29 -11.24 12.22
N GLY A 14 9.09 -12.55 12.27
CA GLY A 14 8.09 -13.15 13.14
C GLY A 14 8.46 -12.95 14.60
N ARG A 15 7.47 -12.61 15.43
CA ARG A 15 7.63 -12.46 16.89
C ARG A 15 6.49 -13.15 17.61
N ASP A 16 6.75 -13.65 18.81
CA ASP A 16 5.74 -14.24 19.70
C ASP A 16 4.92 -15.38 19.05
N GLY A 17 5.59 -16.21 18.25
CA GLY A 17 4.96 -17.32 17.52
C GLY A 17 4.23 -16.91 16.24
N ALA A 18 4.16 -15.62 15.91
CA ALA A 18 3.65 -15.16 14.63
C ALA A 18 4.69 -15.37 13.50
N PRO A 19 4.25 -15.68 12.27
CA PRO A 19 5.14 -15.83 11.13
C PRO A 19 5.76 -14.50 10.70
N ALA A 20 6.90 -14.56 10.02
CA ALA A 20 7.49 -13.40 9.36
C ALA A 20 6.59 -12.89 8.22
N VAL A 21 6.59 -11.56 8.03
CA VAL A 21 5.83 -10.88 6.98
C VAL A 21 6.80 -10.32 5.94
N GLY A 22 6.55 -10.61 4.67
CA GLY A 22 7.37 -10.09 3.57
C GLY A 22 7.23 -8.57 3.38
N PRO A 23 8.15 -7.96 2.61
CA PRO A 23 8.07 -6.53 2.27
C PRO A 23 6.86 -6.20 1.41
N VAL A 24 6.37 -4.96 1.52
CA VAL A 24 5.24 -4.45 0.73
C VAL A 24 5.76 -3.79 -0.53
N TYR A 25 5.19 -4.17 -1.68
CA TYR A 25 5.44 -3.54 -2.96
C TYR A 25 4.19 -2.84 -3.48
N ARG A 26 4.37 -1.69 -4.13
CA ARG A 26 3.30 -0.96 -4.83
C ARG A 26 3.70 -0.67 -6.27
N ASN A 27 2.70 -0.47 -7.13
CA ASN A 27 2.93 0.08 -8.45
C ASN A 27 3.65 1.44 -8.33
N VAL A 28 4.54 1.76 -9.27
CA VAL A 28 5.29 3.03 -9.29
C VAL A 28 4.36 4.25 -9.22
N LEU A 29 3.17 4.18 -9.82
CA LEU A 29 2.16 5.24 -9.83
C LEU A 29 1.47 5.44 -8.48
N ALA A 30 1.52 4.46 -7.59
CA ALA A 30 0.88 4.48 -6.26
C ALA A 30 1.90 4.33 -5.12
N LYS A 31 3.18 4.57 -5.40
CA LYS A 31 4.26 4.40 -4.40
C LYS A 31 4.04 5.27 -3.16
N ASP A 32 3.52 6.48 -3.36
CA ASP A 32 3.24 7.46 -2.31
C ASP A 32 1.84 7.29 -1.70
N GLY A 33 1.15 6.21 -2.06
CA GLY A 33 -0.24 5.95 -1.67
C GLY A 33 -1.25 6.65 -2.58
N PHE A 34 -2.51 6.62 -2.15
CA PHE A 34 -3.59 7.37 -2.76
C PHE A 34 -3.90 8.60 -1.90
N PRO A 35 -4.45 9.67 -2.49
CA PRO A 35 -4.99 10.79 -1.71
C PRO A 35 -5.97 10.28 -0.66
N ILE A 36 -6.00 10.95 0.49
CA ILE A 36 -7.01 10.69 1.52
C ILE A 36 -8.37 10.96 0.88
N VAL A 37 -9.27 9.98 0.99
CA VAL A 37 -10.66 10.15 0.59
C VAL A 37 -11.28 11.18 1.53
N GLU A 38 -11.81 12.28 0.97
CA GLU A 38 -12.47 13.30 1.80
C GLU A 38 -13.62 12.67 2.60
N ASN A 39 -13.79 13.11 3.85
CA ASN A 39 -14.80 12.56 4.77
C ASN A 39 -16.24 12.71 4.25
N SER A 40 -16.46 13.57 3.25
CA SER A 40 -17.75 13.76 2.57
C SER A 40 -18.08 12.65 1.57
N VAL A 41 -17.08 11.89 1.12
CA VAL A 41 -17.24 10.77 0.18
C VAL A 41 -17.59 9.52 0.98
N ASN A 42 -18.85 9.10 0.90
CA ASN A 42 -19.37 7.95 1.63
C ASN A 42 -19.42 6.71 0.75
N THR A 43 -19.62 6.90 -0.55
CA THR A 43 -19.69 5.82 -1.53
C THR A 43 -18.89 6.19 -2.78
N SER A 44 -18.49 5.20 -3.57
CA SER A 44 -17.81 5.48 -4.84
C SER A 44 -18.66 6.35 -5.79
N TRP A 45 -19.99 6.35 -5.65
CA TRP A 45 -20.90 7.18 -6.44
C TRP A 45 -20.77 8.68 -6.18
N ASP A 46 -20.12 9.10 -5.09
CA ASP A 46 -19.93 10.53 -4.80
C ASP A 46 -18.80 11.16 -5.64
N VAL A 47 -17.98 10.33 -6.32
CA VAL A 47 -16.79 10.75 -7.10
C VAL A 47 -16.90 10.41 -8.59
N PHE A 48 -17.69 9.39 -8.96
CA PHE A 48 -17.96 9.02 -10.35
C PHE A 48 -18.93 9.99 -11.03
#